data_AF-A0A0K2VE48-F1
#
_entry.id   AF-A0A0K2VE48-F1
#
_cell.length_a   1.000
_cell.length_b   1.000
_cell.length_c   1.000
_cell.angle_alpha   90.00
_cell.angle_beta   90.00
_cell.angle_gamma   90.00
#
_symmetry.space_group_name_H-M   'P 1'
#
loop_
_entity.id
_entity.type
_entity.pdbx_description
1 polymer ?
#
loop_
_entity_poly.entity_id
_entity_poly.type
_entity_poly.pdbx_seq_one_letter_code
_entity_poly.pdbx_strand_id
1 'polypeptide(L)'
;MSYDELHVRKGSIFILYINIYLPFSLKQEAYEKLLHDSIQSSRALKDSPCNERFEALFGPRNRTPSSLYIRMESEKDFSTWLAVAKCFKIWDLDARGFHRGMWRLLYKGVPLFIIGVPYSEYS
;
A
#
# COMPACT_ATOMS: atom_id res chain seq x y z
N MET A 1 -6.43 -24.28 -10.95
CA MET A 1 -6.90 -22.89 -10.77
C MET A 1 -6.18 -22.04 -11.80
N SER A 2 -6.92 -21.35 -12.66
CA SER A 2 -6.33 -20.60 -13.79
C SER A 2 -5.77 -19.25 -13.34
N TYR A 3 -4.90 -18.66 -14.17
CA TYR A 3 -4.37 -17.31 -13.97
C TYR A 3 -5.48 -16.27 -13.72
N ASP A 4 -6.55 -16.34 -14.52
CA ASP A 4 -7.69 -15.42 -14.41
C ASP A 4 -8.38 -15.51 -13.05
N GLU A 5 -8.52 -16.72 -12.50
CA GLU A 5 -9.13 -16.94 -11.19
C GLU A 5 -8.29 -16.38 -10.05
N LEU A 6 -6.96 -16.42 -10.19
CA LEU A 6 -6.01 -15.96 -9.19
C LEU A 6 -5.88 -14.44 -9.16
N HIS A 7 -5.73 -13.80 -10.33
CA HIS A 7 -5.30 -12.39 -10.41
C HIS A 7 -6.35 -11.44 -10.98
N VAL A 8 -7.30 -11.91 -11.78
CA VAL A 8 -8.22 -11.03 -12.52
C VAL A 8 -9.61 -10.96 -11.87
N ARG A 9 -10.20 -12.11 -11.54
CA ARG A 9 -11.60 -12.19 -11.07
C ARG A 9 -11.89 -11.47 -9.74
N LYS A 10 -10.85 -11.15 -8.95
CA LYS A 10 -10.98 -10.46 -7.66
C LYS A 10 -10.73 -8.95 -7.75
N GLY A 11 -10.51 -8.42 -8.94
CA GLY A 11 -10.37 -6.98 -9.16
C GLY A 11 -11.62 -6.23 -8.70
N SER A 12 -11.45 -5.12 -7.99
CA SER A 12 -12.57 -4.26 -7.59
C SER A 12 -13.00 -3.39 -8.76
N ILE A 13 -14.30 -3.38 -9.05
CA ILE A 13 -14.92 -2.55 -10.08
C ILE A 13 -15.95 -1.65 -9.41
N PHE A 14 -15.86 -0.35 -9.67
CA PHE A 14 -16.87 0.62 -9.23
C PHE A 14 -17.95 0.76 -10.29
N ILE A 15 -19.22 0.61 -9.90
CA ILE A 15 -20.40 0.64 -10.80
C ILE A 15 -21.20 1.96 -10.61
N LEU A 16 -20.79 2.81 -9.67
CA LEU A 16 -21.48 4.06 -9.34
C LEU A 16 -20.81 5.25 -10.04
N TYR A 17 -21.59 6.32 -10.27
CA TYR A 17 -21.04 7.62 -10.61
C TYR A 17 -20.26 8.19 -9.42
N ILE A 18 -18.98 8.48 -9.63
CA ILE A 18 -18.07 8.98 -8.61
C ILE A 18 -17.59 10.36 -9.03
N ASN A 19 -17.72 11.34 -8.13
CA ASN A 19 -17.01 12.61 -8.26
C ASN A 19 -15.59 12.45 -7.71
N ILE A 20 -14.60 12.80 -8.52
CA ILE A 20 -13.21 12.86 -8.06
C ILE A 20 -13.05 14.13 -7.23
N TYR A 21 -12.84 13.95 -5.93
CA TYR A 21 -12.59 15.07 -5.03
C TYR A 21 -11.13 15.54 -5.16
N LEU A 22 -10.93 16.87 -5.13
CA LEU A 22 -9.62 17.53 -5.08
C LEU A 22 -8.65 17.18 -6.24
N PRO A 23 -9.00 17.40 -7.52
CA PRO A 23 -8.11 17.10 -8.64
C PRO A 23 -6.77 17.87 -8.58
N PHE A 24 -6.74 19.05 -7.96
CA PHE A 24 -5.53 19.85 -7.82
C PHE A 24 -4.49 19.25 -6.88
N SER A 25 -4.90 18.42 -5.91
CA SER A 25 -3.96 17.76 -4.99
C SER A 25 -3.19 16.62 -5.66
N LEU A 26 -3.52 16.26 -6.90
CA LEU A 26 -2.78 15.30 -7.71
C LEU A 26 -1.59 15.93 -8.45
N LYS A 27 -1.44 17.26 -8.40
CA LYS A 27 -0.24 17.94 -8.88
C LYS A 27 0.93 17.60 -7.97
N GLN A 28 2.11 17.43 -8.55
CA GLN A 28 3.33 16.94 -7.89
C GLN A 28 3.52 17.49 -6.46
N GLU A 29 3.70 18.79 -6.29
CA GLU A 29 4.00 19.40 -4.98
C GLU A 29 2.89 19.19 -3.95
N ALA A 30 1.63 19.40 -4.35
CA ALA A 30 0.48 19.20 -3.47
C ALA A 30 0.30 17.73 -3.08
N TYR A 31 0.63 16.81 -3.99
CA TYR A 31 0.56 15.37 -3.75
C TYR A 31 1.64 14.92 -2.77
N GLU A 32 2.89 15.35 -2.95
CA GLU A 32 3.98 15.02 -2.01
C GLU A 32 3.69 15.54 -0.61
N LYS A 33 3.17 16.77 -0.48
CA LYS A 33 2.76 17.32 0.81
C LYS A 33 1.67 16.47 1.47
N LEU A 34 0.64 16.11 0.70
CA LEU A 34 -0.46 15.27 1.20
C LEU A 34 0.02 13.88 1.65
N LEU A 35 0.95 13.27 0.92
CA LEU A 35 1.56 12.01 1.30
C LEU A 35 2.36 12.14 2.60
N HIS A 36 3.19 13.17 2.72
CA HIS A 36 4.00 13.40 3.92
C HIS A 36 3.12 13.57 5.16
N ASP A 37 2.09 14.42 5.09
CA ASP A 37 1.13 14.65 6.18
C ASP A 37 0.39 13.35 6.57
N SER A 38 0.04 12.52 5.57
CA SER A 38 -0.67 11.24 5.79
C SER A 38 0.23 10.14 6.37
N ILE A 39 1.50 10.09 5.96
CA ILE A 39 2.47 9.13 6.49
C ILE A 39 2.88 9.51 7.91
N GLN A 40 3.10 10.80 8.20
CA GLN A 40 3.42 11.29 9.54
C GLN A 40 2.31 11.00 10.55
N SER A 41 1.05 11.10 10.15
CA SER A 41 -0.10 10.77 11.00
C SER A 41 -0.37 9.25 11.11
N SER A 42 0.40 8.42 10.41
CA SER A 42 0.19 6.97 10.37
C SER A 42 0.82 6.25 11.57
N ARG A 43 0.20 5.13 11.97
CA ARG A 43 0.75 4.25 12.99
C ARG A 43 1.72 3.24 12.36
N ALA A 44 2.98 3.29 12.77
CA ALA A 44 3.99 2.32 12.32
C ALA A 44 3.70 0.90 12.86
N LEU A 45 3.73 -0.07 11.95
CA LEU A 45 3.54 -1.49 12.21
C LEU A 45 4.90 -2.18 12.32
N LYS A 46 5.02 -3.16 13.22
CA LYS A 46 6.27 -3.92 13.45
C LYS A 46 6.17 -5.39 13.04
N ASP A 47 4.96 -5.93 12.96
CA ASP A 47 4.74 -7.35 12.65
C ASP A 47 4.78 -7.63 11.15
N SER A 48 5.14 -8.85 10.79
CA SER A 48 5.14 -9.31 9.40
C SER A 48 3.71 -9.38 8.84
N PRO A 49 3.47 -8.89 7.61
CA PRO A 49 2.14 -8.86 6.99
C PRO A 49 1.55 -10.25 6.70
N CYS A 50 2.35 -11.30 6.78
CA CYS A 50 1.92 -12.68 6.52
C CYS A 50 1.44 -13.41 7.80
N ASN A 51 1.49 -12.75 8.97
CA ASN A 51 1.09 -13.34 10.24
C ASN A 51 -0.37 -12.99 10.59
N GLU A 52 -1.13 -13.92 11.16
CA GLU A 52 -2.49 -13.68 11.66
C GLU A 52 -2.56 -12.53 12.69
N ARG A 53 -1.49 -12.30 13.45
CA ARG A 53 -1.39 -11.14 14.36
C ARG A 53 -1.46 -9.80 13.63
N PHE A 54 -0.88 -9.72 12.43
CA PHE A 54 -0.95 -8.51 11.61
C PHE A 54 -2.39 -8.22 11.22
N GLU A 55 -3.14 -9.27 10.84
CA GLU A 55 -4.55 -9.15 10.50
C GLU A 55 -5.41 -8.61 11.64
N ALA A 56 -5.10 -8.99 12.88
CA ALA A 56 -5.82 -8.57 14.08
C ALA A 56 -5.61 -7.08 14.43
N LEU A 57 -4.60 -6.43 13.86
CA LEU A 57 -4.35 -4.99 14.03
C LEU A 57 -5.38 -4.11 13.29
N PHE A 58 -6.10 -4.69 12.33
CA PHE A 58 -7.09 -4.02 11.50
C PHE A 58 -8.49 -4.47 11.90
N GLY A 59 -9.36 -3.51 12.18
CA GLY A 59 -10.72 -3.78 12.59
C GLY A 59 -11.64 -2.60 12.30
N PRO A 60 -12.97 -2.79 12.36
CA PRO A 60 -13.95 -1.81 11.89
C PRO A 60 -13.91 -0.46 12.62
N ARG A 61 -13.33 -0.43 13.83
CA ARG A 61 -13.14 0.79 14.63
C ARG A 61 -11.82 1.51 14.37
N ASN A 62 -10.83 0.81 13.81
CA ASN A 62 -9.53 1.40 13.54
C ASN A 62 -9.52 1.98 12.13
N ARG A 63 -9.56 3.30 12.00
CA ARG A 63 -9.47 4.00 10.71
C ARG A 63 -8.19 4.80 10.56
N THR A 64 -7.30 4.73 11.54
CA THR A 64 -6.03 5.45 11.51
C THR A 64 -5.15 4.86 10.43
N PRO A 65 -4.60 5.69 9.51
CA PRO A 65 -3.63 5.20 8.54
C PRO A 65 -2.50 4.46 9.22
N SER A 66 -1.98 3.42 8.58
CA SER A 66 -0.85 2.63 9.11
C SER A 66 0.31 2.66 8.13
N SER A 67 1.53 2.53 8.64
CA SER A 67 2.75 2.42 7.83
C SER A 67 3.50 1.13 8.14
N LEU A 68 4.03 0.48 7.12
CA LEU A 68 4.89 -0.70 7.23
C LEU A 68 6.19 -0.41 6.49
N TYR A 69 7.31 -0.51 7.19
CA TYR A 69 8.63 -0.29 6.61
C TYR A 69 9.23 -1.63 6.20
N ILE A 70 9.68 -1.73 4.94
CA ILE A 70 10.23 -2.94 4.35
C ILE A 70 11.64 -2.68 3.83
N ARG A 71 12.49 -3.70 3.77
CA ARG A 71 13.83 -3.57 3.19
C ARG A 71 13.76 -3.34 1.68
N MET A 72 14.42 -2.29 1.22
CA MET A 72 14.58 -1.92 -0.19
C MET A 72 15.88 -1.12 -0.34
N GLU A 73 16.95 -1.76 -0.83
CA GLU A 73 18.29 -1.13 -0.90
C GLU A 73 18.46 -0.21 -2.11
N SER A 74 17.66 -0.42 -3.16
CA SER A 74 17.75 0.33 -4.41
C SER A 74 16.41 0.38 -5.12
N GLU A 75 16.31 1.23 -6.15
CA GLU A 75 15.11 1.39 -6.97
C GLU A 75 14.55 0.08 -7.51
N LYS A 76 15.41 -0.91 -7.77
CA LYS A 76 15.04 -2.19 -8.37
C LYS A 76 14.91 -3.34 -7.36
N ASP A 77 15.11 -3.08 -6.06
CA ASP A 77 14.96 -4.10 -5.01
C ASP A 77 13.49 -4.27 -4.61
N PHE A 78 12.76 -5.06 -5.40
CA PHE A 78 11.35 -5.37 -5.15
C PHE A 78 11.13 -6.70 -4.44
N SER A 79 12.21 -7.39 -4.04
CA SER A 79 12.14 -8.75 -3.50
C SER A 79 11.21 -8.83 -2.27
N THR A 80 11.38 -7.91 -1.33
CA THR A 80 10.54 -7.81 -0.13
C THR A 80 9.10 -7.43 -0.49
N TRP A 81 8.92 -6.45 -1.39
CA TRP A 81 7.59 -6.03 -1.84
C TRP A 81 6.78 -7.19 -2.45
N LEU A 82 7.39 -7.96 -3.35
CA LEU A 82 6.71 -9.08 -4.02
C LEU A 82 6.29 -10.16 -3.02
N ALA A 83 7.10 -10.41 -1.98
CA ALA A 83 6.70 -11.32 -0.89
C ALA A 83 5.50 -10.78 -0.09
N VAL A 84 5.47 -9.48 0.20
CA VAL A 84 4.34 -8.83 0.88
C VAL A 84 3.07 -8.87 0.01
N ALA A 85 3.19 -8.55 -1.28
CA ALA A 85 2.10 -8.59 -2.25
C ALA A 85 1.47 -9.99 -2.35
N LYS A 86 2.32 -11.03 -2.37
CA LYS A 86 1.89 -12.43 -2.34
C LYS A 86 1.12 -12.76 -1.05
N CYS A 87 1.58 -12.30 0.11
CA CYS A 87 0.87 -12.50 1.38
C CYS A 87 -0.50 -11.81 1.41
N PHE A 88 -0.61 -10.62 0.83
CA PHE A 88 -1.89 -9.92 0.67
C PHE A 88 -2.76 -10.48 -0.45
N LYS A 89 -2.27 -11.46 -1.21
CA LYS A 89 -2.98 -12.09 -2.33
C LYS A 89 -3.39 -11.05 -3.39
N ILE A 90 -2.50 -10.09 -3.64
CA ILE A 90 -2.60 -9.11 -4.71
C ILE A 90 -1.56 -9.43 -5.80
N TRP A 91 -1.50 -8.59 -6.84
CA TRP A 91 -0.57 -8.76 -7.95
C TRP A 91 0.90 -8.85 -7.50
N ASP A 92 1.55 -9.97 -7.80
CA ASP A 92 2.89 -10.33 -7.32
C ASP A 92 3.84 -10.87 -8.42
N LEU A 93 3.48 -10.73 -9.71
CA LEU A 93 4.31 -11.23 -10.84
C LEU A 93 5.43 -10.27 -11.24
N ASP A 94 5.21 -8.98 -11.04
CA ASP A 94 6.15 -7.89 -11.27
C ASP A 94 5.78 -6.70 -10.38
N ALA A 95 6.73 -5.80 -10.14
CA ALA A 95 6.51 -4.65 -9.27
C ALA A 95 5.61 -3.61 -9.95
N ARG A 96 4.51 -3.24 -9.29
CA ARG A 96 3.53 -2.25 -9.77
C ARG A 96 2.99 -1.42 -8.60
N GLY A 97 2.41 -0.26 -8.92
CA GLY A 97 1.71 0.58 -7.95
C GLY A 97 2.62 1.28 -6.93
N PHE A 98 3.91 1.44 -7.24
CA PHE A 98 4.85 2.16 -6.41
C PHE A 98 5.03 3.61 -6.88
N HIS A 99 5.38 4.46 -5.93
CA HIS A 99 5.78 5.84 -6.14
C HIS A 99 6.94 6.14 -5.18
N ARG A 100 8.12 6.45 -5.71
CA ARG A 100 9.34 6.78 -4.93
C ARG A 100 9.65 5.78 -3.79
N GLY A 101 9.53 4.48 -4.09
CA GLY A 101 9.77 3.41 -3.12
C GLY A 101 8.65 3.18 -2.10
N MET A 102 7.45 3.71 -2.33
CA MET A 102 6.28 3.53 -1.47
C MET A 102 5.06 3.01 -2.23
N TRP A 103 4.27 2.15 -1.57
CA TRP A 103 3.00 1.61 -2.06
C TRP A 103 1.85 2.05 -1.16
N ARG A 104 0.71 2.36 -1.81
CA ARG A 104 -0.54 2.71 -1.12
C ARG A 104 -1.59 1.66 -1.41
N LEU A 105 -2.23 1.16 -0.36
CA LEU A 105 -3.35 0.23 -0.48
C LEU A 105 -4.38 0.49 0.61
N LEU A 106 -5.58 -0.03 0.39
CA LEU A 106 -6.60 -0.13 1.41
C LEU A 106 -6.60 -1.56 1.95
N TYR A 107 -6.10 -1.77 3.17
CA TYR A 107 -6.06 -3.07 3.80
C TYR A 107 -7.17 -3.15 4.86
N LYS A 108 -8.16 -4.03 4.65
CA LYS A 108 -9.34 -4.18 5.51
C LYS A 108 -10.04 -2.85 5.86
N GLY A 109 -10.12 -1.95 4.88
CA GLY A 109 -10.78 -0.64 5.03
C GLY A 109 -9.90 0.46 5.65
N VAL A 110 -8.63 0.16 5.94
CA VAL A 110 -7.67 1.12 6.52
C VAL A 110 -6.60 1.49 5.49
N PRO A 111 -6.29 2.78 5.31
CA PRO A 111 -5.16 3.19 4.49
C PRO A 111 -3.85 2.62 5.04
N LEU A 112 -3.10 1.91 4.20
CA LEU A 112 -1.81 1.33 4.53
C LEU A 112 -0.75 1.84 3.55
N PHE A 113 0.30 2.42 4.10
CA PHE A 113 1.51 2.86 3.39
C PHE A 113 2.61 1.82 3.61
N ILE A 114 3.24 1.34 2.54
CA ILE A 114 4.37 0.43 2.62
C ILE A 114 5.58 1.14 2.07
N ILE A 115 6.61 1.35 2.88
CA ILE A 115 7.74 2.24 2.60
C ILE A 115 9.03 1.42 2.55
N GLY A 116 9.75 1.49 1.44
CA GLY A 116 11.03 0.82 1.26
C GLY A 116 12.20 1.58 1.88
N VAL A 117 12.90 0.98 2.84
CA VAL A 117 14.04 1.58 3.54
C VAL A 117 15.34 0.85 3.14
N PRO A 118 16.46 1.55 2.88
CA PRO A 118 16.64 3.01 2.95
C PRO A 118 16.33 3.77 1.65
N TYR A 119 15.93 3.09 0.58
CA TYR A 119 15.82 3.73 -0.75
C TYR A 119 14.75 4.82 -0.85
N SER A 120 13.59 4.64 -0.22
CA SER A 120 12.46 5.56 -0.38
C SER A 120 12.75 6.93 0.22
N GLU A 121 12.34 7.99 -0.47
CA GLU A 121 12.41 9.36 0.05
C GLU A 121 11.49 9.59 1.28
N TYR A 122 10.63 8.63 1.61
CA TYR A 122 9.74 8.65 2.77
C TYR A 122 10.29 7.85 3.98
N SER A 123 11.52 7.34 3.90
CA SER A 123 12.16 6.53 4.96
C SER A 123 12.53 7.33 6.20
#